data_AF-A0A1F5S2Y0-F1
#
_entry.id   AF-A0A1F5S2Y0-F1
#
_cell.length_a   1.000
_cell.length_b   1.000
_cell.length_c   1.000
_cell.angle_alpha   90.00
_cell.angle_beta   90.00
_cell.angle_gamma   90.00
#
_symmetry.space_group_name_H-M   'P 1'
#
loop_
_entity.id
_entity.type
_entity.pdbx_description
1 polymer ?
#
loop_
_entity_poly.entity_id
_entity_poly.type
_entity_poly.pdbx_seq_one_letter_code
_entity_poly.pdbx_strand_id
1 'polypeptide(L)'
;MGQEVKRKKGETFESMMRRFSRRVQQSGKLLQAKKIRFYEPEKSRNLQRVSALRREDIKKKREYLKKVGKLKDEDTKNKYTRR
;
A
#
# COMPACT_ATOMS: atom_id res chain seq x y z
N MET A 1 4.08 20.67 0.66
CA MET A 1 3.73 20.97 -0.75
C MET A 1 2.42 20.27 -1.14
N GLY A 2 1.39 21.05 -1.47
CA GLY A 2 0.10 20.56 -1.95
C GLY A 2 0.19 19.95 -3.35
N GLN A 3 -0.70 19.04 -3.69
CA GLN A 3 -0.79 18.52 -5.06
C GLN A 3 -1.65 19.45 -5.88
N GLU A 4 -1.01 20.42 -6.50
CA GLU A 4 -1.69 21.34 -7.39
C GLU A 4 -1.86 20.69 -8.77
N VAL A 5 -3.09 20.71 -9.29
CA VAL A 5 -3.40 20.33 -10.68
C VAL A 5 -4.07 21.52 -11.34
N LYS A 6 -3.38 22.13 -12.30
CA LYS A 6 -3.94 23.20 -13.12
C LYS A 6 -4.71 22.61 -14.31
N ARG A 7 -5.78 23.31 -14.69
CA ARG A 7 -6.58 22.97 -15.87
C ARG A 7 -5.75 23.18 -17.13
N LYS A 8 -5.78 22.23 -18.06
CA LYS A 8 -5.16 22.37 -19.38
C LYS A 8 -6.15 23.01 -20.36
N LYS A 9 -5.66 23.80 -21.34
CA LYS A 9 -6.51 24.31 -22.44
C LYS A 9 -7.07 23.12 -23.23
N GLY A 10 -8.37 23.15 -23.52
CA GLY A 10 -9.08 22.07 -24.23
C GLY A 10 -9.55 20.90 -23.36
N GLU A 11 -9.34 20.93 -22.03
CA GLU A 11 -9.76 19.86 -21.13
C GLU A 11 -11.15 20.11 -20.52
N THR A 12 -11.98 19.05 -20.45
CA THR A 12 -13.22 19.05 -19.66
C THR A 12 -12.91 19.07 -18.17
N PHE A 13 -13.81 19.65 -17.37
CA PHE A 13 -13.63 19.70 -15.91
C PHE A 13 -13.50 18.30 -15.29
N GLU A 14 -14.25 17.32 -15.81
CA GLU A 14 -14.23 15.95 -15.33
C GLU A 14 -12.88 15.26 -15.54
N SER A 15 -12.24 15.46 -16.70
CA SER A 15 -10.89 14.93 -16.95
C SER A 15 -9.88 15.51 -15.95
N MET A 16 -9.98 16.80 -15.65
CA MET A 16 -9.10 17.45 -14.65
C MET A 16 -9.30 16.81 -13.26
N MET A 17 -10.56 16.60 -12.86
CA MET A 17 -10.90 15.97 -11.57
C MET A 17 -10.35 14.55 -11.47
N ARG A 18 -10.46 13.74 -12.53
CA ARG A 18 -9.90 12.37 -12.56
C ARG A 18 -8.38 12.37 -12.38
N ARG A 19 -7.66 13.31 -13.02
CA ARG A 19 -6.21 13.47 -12.83
C ARG A 19 -5.86 13.87 -11.39
N PHE A 20 -6.62 14.78 -10.80
CA PHE A 20 -6.46 15.18 -9.41
C PHE A 20 -6.67 14.00 -8.46
N SER A 21 -7.76 13.25 -8.60
CA SER A 21 -8.04 12.07 -7.78
C SER A 21 -6.93 11.03 -7.90
N ARG A 22 -6.46 10.75 -9.12
CA ARG A 22 -5.35 9.79 -9.33
C ARG A 22 -4.06 10.27 -8.68
N ARG A 23 -3.72 11.56 -8.79
CA ARG A 23 -2.53 12.12 -8.15
C ARG A 23 -2.62 12.00 -6.63
N VAL A 24 -3.77 12.36 -6.04
CA VAL A 24 -4.02 12.26 -4.58
C VAL A 24 -3.91 10.81 -4.09
N GLN A 25 -4.40 9.85 -4.87
CA GLN A 25 -4.27 8.43 -4.56
C GLN A 25 -2.82 7.96 -4.61
N GLN A 26 -2.09 8.32 -5.68
CA GLN A 26 -0.68 7.96 -5.87
C GLN A 26 0.23 8.58 -4.81
N SER A 27 -0.10 9.78 -4.34
CA SER A 27 0.72 10.46 -3.34
C SER A 27 0.71 9.78 -1.97
N GLY A 28 -0.20 8.83 -1.72
CA GLY A 28 -0.32 8.14 -0.44
C GLY A 28 -0.72 9.01 0.77
N LYS A 29 -1.00 10.30 0.58
CA LYS A 29 -1.24 11.25 1.68
C LYS A 29 -2.49 10.89 2.48
N LEU A 30 -3.53 10.41 1.78
CA LEU A 30 -4.73 9.88 2.43
C LEU A 30 -4.44 8.64 3.29
N LEU A 31 -3.54 7.76 2.85
CA LEU A 31 -3.16 6.57 3.63
C LEU A 31 -2.34 6.97 4.85
N GLN A 32 -1.40 7.90 4.68
CA GLN A 32 -0.62 8.43 5.80
C GLN A 32 -1.52 9.11 6.82
N ALA A 33 -2.44 9.98 6.39
CA ALA A 33 -3.41 10.65 7.26
C ALA A 33 -4.30 9.65 8.03
N LYS A 34 -4.69 8.54 7.39
CA LYS A 34 -5.41 7.45 8.07
C LYS A 34 -4.53 6.71 9.09
N LYS A 35 -3.27 6.48 8.75
CA LYS A 35 -2.29 5.77 9.62
C LYS A 35 -2.00 6.55 10.89
N ILE A 36 -1.78 7.86 10.79
CA ILE A 36 -1.41 8.72 11.93
C ILE A 36 -2.62 9.35 12.65
N ARG A 37 -3.85 8.95 12.29
CA ARG A 37 -5.08 9.53 12.85
C ARG A 37 -5.17 9.36 14.37
N PHE A 38 -4.65 8.24 14.87
CA PHE A 38 -4.70 7.89 16.28
C PHE A 38 -3.29 7.64 16.81
N TYR A 39 -3.11 7.81 18.12
CA TYR A 39 -1.88 7.45 18.79
C TYR A 39 -1.69 5.93 18.77
N GLU A 40 -0.53 5.47 18.29
CA GLU A 40 -0.10 4.08 18.37
C GLU A 40 1.10 4.03 19.32
N PRO A 41 1.02 3.33 20.47
CA PRO A 41 2.14 3.20 21.39
C PRO A 41 3.26 2.38 20.76
N GLU A 42 4.50 2.60 21.22
CA GLU A 42 5.63 1.82 20.76
C GLU A 42 5.47 0.33 21.12
N LYS A 43 5.85 -0.54 20.19
CA LYS A 43 5.74 -1.99 20.40
C LYS A 43 6.81 -2.45 21.38
N SER A 44 6.41 -3.21 22.40
CA SER A 44 7.33 -3.87 23.32
C SER A 44 8.25 -4.85 22.60
N ARG A 45 9.42 -5.16 23.18
CA ARG A 45 10.41 -6.11 22.61
C ARG A 45 9.80 -7.46 22.25
N ASN A 46 8.86 -7.95 23.06
CA ASN A 46 8.18 -9.22 22.82
C ASN A 46 7.25 -9.14 21.60
N LEU A 47 6.46 -8.07 21.47
CA LEU A 47 5.60 -7.87 20.30
C LEU A 47 6.41 -7.71 19.01
N GLN A 48 7.54 -7.01 19.08
CA GLN A 48 8.47 -6.89 17.95
C GLN A 48 8.99 -8.28 17.52
N ARG A 49 9.45 -9.10 18.47
CA ARG A 49 9.94 -10.47 18.21
C ARG A 49 8.86 -11.35 17.56
N VAL A 50 7.66 -11.39 18.12
CA VAL A 50 6.54 -12.18 17.57
C VAL A 50 6.20 -11.73 16.15
N SER A 51 6.21 -10.42 15.88
CA SER A 51 5.98 -9.89 14.53
C SER A 51 7.07 -10.27 13.54
N ALA A 52 8.32 -10.42 13.99
CA ALA A 52 9.46 -10.80 13.16
C ALA A 52 9.39 -12.29 12.82
N LEU A 53 9.15 -13.15 13.82
CA LEU A 53 8.97 -14.59 13.62
C LEU A 53 7.83 -14.89 12.63
N ARG A 54 6.68 -14.24 12.81
CA ARG A 54 5.54 -14.38 11.89
C ARG A 54 5.90 -13.98 10.45
N ARG A 55 6.68 -12.91 10.27
CA ARG A 55 7.15 -12.49 8.93
C ARG A 55 8.06 -13.54 8.30
N GLU A 56 8.95 -14.13 9.09
CA GLU A 56 9.85 -15.18 8.65
C GLU A 56 9.07 -16.46 8.26
N ASP A 57 8.11 -16.88 9.06
CA ASP A 57 7.27 -18.06 8.77
C ASP A 57 6.48 -17.90 7.48
N ILE A 58 5.87 -16.72 7.27
CA ILE A 58 5.16 -16.41 6.03
C ILE A 58 6.12 -16.44 4.84
N LYS A 59 7.34 -15.92 4.99
CA LYS A 59 8.37 -15.93 3.94
C LYS A 59 8.76 -17.36 3.58
N LYS A 60 9.08 -18.19 4.58
CA LYS A 60 9.42 -19.62 4.39
C LYS A 60 8.30 -20.39 3.71
N LYS A 61 7.05 -20.19 4.16
CA LYS A 61 5.87 -20.82 3.55
C LYS A 61 5.71 -20.41 2.08
N ARG A 62 5.90 -19.12 1.77
CA ARG A 62 5.83 -18.62 0.39
C ARG A 62 6.94 -19.18 -0.49
N GLU A 63 8.17 -19.26 0.01
CA GLU A 63 9.31 -19.85 -0.70
C GLU A 63 9.10 -21.34 -0.98
N TYR A 64 8.61 -22.08 0.02
CA TYR A 64 8.24 -23.48 -0.14
C TYR A 64 7.16 -23.65 -1.23
N LEU A 65 6.06 -22.90 -1.14
CA LEU A 65 4.97 -22.95 -2.13
C LEU A 65 5.45 -22.58 -3.55
N LYS A 66 6.37 -21.63 -3.66
CA LYS A 66 7.03 -21.28 -4.92
C LYS A 66 7.83 -22.46 -5.47
N LYS A 67 8.60 -23.15 -4.61
CA LYS A 67 9.43 -24.30 -4.99
C LYS A 67 8.61 -25.50 -5.46
N VAL A 68 7.48 -25.78 -4.79
CA VAL A 68 6.59 -26.89 -5.17
C VAL A 68 5.60 -26.55 -6.29
N GLY A 69 5.68 -25.35 -6.87
CA GLY A 69 4.80 -24.91 -7.96
C GLY A 69 3.32 -24.71 -7.57
N LYS A 70 2.98 -24.76 -6.27
CA LYS A 70 1.61 -24.58 -5.76
C LYS A 70 1.30 -23.14 -5.36
N LEU A 71 2.18 -22.19 -5.70
CA LEU A 71 1.97 -20.79 -5.39
C LEU A 71 0.87 -20.24 -6.30
N LYS A 72 -0.28 -19.85 -5.72
CA LYS A 72 -1.36 -19.26 -6.51
C LYS A 72 -0.98 -17.85 -6.92
N ASP A 73 -1.46 -17.41 -8.09
CA ASP A 73 -1.28 -16.02 -8.55
C ASP A 73 -1.89 -14.97 -7.62
N GLU A 74 -2.82 -15.38 -6.75
CA GLU A 74 -3.38 -14.52 -5.71
C GLU A 74 -2.41 -14.27 -4.56
N ASP A 75 -1.50 -15.21 -4.29
CA ASP A 75 -0.51 -15.15 -3.21
C ASP A 75 0.71 -14.29 -3.60
N THR A 76 0.96 -14.15 -4.91
CA THR A 76 2.07 -13.34 -5.44
C THR A 76 1.72 -11.87 -5.53
N LYS A 77 0.46 -11.56 -5.82
CA LYS A 77 0.01 -10.20 -6.10
C LYS A 77 -0.09 -9.41 -4.81
N ASN A 78 0.76 -8.40 -4.68
CA ASN A 78 0.61 -7.39 -3.65
C ASN A 78 -0.76 -6.72 -3.84
N LYS A 79 -1.73 -6.98 -2.95
CA LYS A 79 -3.11 -6.45 -3.07
C LYS A 79 -3.14 -4.91 -3.12
N TYR A 80 -2.03 -4.27 -2.76
CA TYR A 80 -1.84 -2.82 -2.78
C TYR A 80 -1.23 -2.27 -4.09
N THR A 81 -0.71 -3.10 -5.01
CA THR A 81 -0.12 -2.65 -6.30
C THR A 81 -1.11 -2.68 -7.48
N ARG A 82 -2.33 -3.21 -7.29
CA ARG A 82 -3.44 -3.02 -8.25
C ARG A 82 -4.19 -1.73 -7.91
N ARG A 83 -3.60 -0.57 -8.23
CA ARG A 83 -4.27 0.74 -8.21
C ARG A 83 -3.78 1.61 -9.35
#